data_AF-A0A536GQK4-F1
#
_entry.id   AF-A0A536GQK4-F1
#
_cell.length_a   1.000
_cell.length_b   1.000
_cell.length_c   1.000
_cell.angle_alpha   90.00
_cell.angle_beta   90.00
_cell.angle_gamma   90.00
#
_symmetry.space_group_name_H-M   'P 1'
#
loop_
_entity.id
_entity.type
_entity.pdbx_description
1 polymer ?
#
loop_
_entity_poly.entity_id
_entity_poly.type
_entity_poly.pdbx_seq_one_letter_code
_entity_poly.pdbx_strand_id
1 'polypeptide(L)' 'MYIGQLRRKIESDPAHPRLLLTVSGAGYRFSDE' A
#
# COMPACT_ATOMS: atom_id res chain seq x y z
N MET A 1 12.03 -1.26 -1.36
CA MET A 1 11.94 -2.39 -0.40
C MET A 1 10.98 -2.13 0.77
N TYR A 2 10.96 -0.94 1.39
CA TYR A 2 10.15 -0.67 2.59
C TYR A 2 8.63 -0.81 2.42
N ILE A 3 8.06 -0.26 1.34
CA ILE A 3 6.60 -0.32 1.10
C ILE A 3 6.11 -1.75 0.94
N GLY A 4 6.87 -2.63 0.30
CA GLY A 4 6.51 -4.04 0.16
C GLY A 4 6.51 -4.79 1.50
N GLN A 5 7.41 -4.43 2.43
CA GLN A 5 7.41 -4.98 3.79
C GLN A 5 6.23 -4.47 4.62
N LEU A 6 5.89 -3.19 4.46
CA LEU A 6 4.74 -2.59 5.13
C LEU A 6 3.43 -3.23 4.65
N ARG A 7 3.24 -3.38 3.33
CA ARG A 7 2.07 -4.05 2.75
C ARG A 7 1.88 -5.47 3.29
N ARG A 8 2.96 -6.24 3.45
CA ARG A 8 2.88 -7.59 4.06
C ARG A 8 2.38 -7.63 5.50
N LYS A 9 2.47 -6.52 6.24
CA LYS A 9 2.03 -6.44 7.63
C LYS A 9 0.59 -5.96 7.78
N ILE A 10 0.12 -5.13 6.85
CA ILE A 10 -1.19 -4.43 6.98
C ILE A 10 -2.21 -4.90 5.96
N GLU A 11 -1.78 -5.32 4.76
CA GLU A 11 -2.68 -5.79 3.71
C GLU A 11 -2.98 -7.27 3.91
N SER A 12 -4.23 -7.67 3.67
CA SER A 12 -4.59 -9.10 3.62
C SER A 12 -3.97 -9.81 2.41
N ASP A 13 -3.84 -9.09 1.28
CA ASP A 13 -3.11 -9.56 0.09
C ASP A 13 -2.12 -8.47 -0.38
N PRO A 14 -0.80 -8.67 -0.20
CA PRO A 14 0.22 -7.70 -0.60
C PRO A 14 0.30 -7.43 -2.10
N ALA A 15 -0.20 -8.35 -2.94
CA ALA A 15 -0.23 -8.18 -4.40
C ALA A 15 -1.40 -7.32 -4.87
N HIS A 16 -2.45 -7.20 -4.05
CA HIS A 16 -3.65 -6.40 -4.34
C HIS A 16 -3.88 -5.38 -3.20
N PRO A 17 -3.03 -4.34 -3.09
CA PRO A 17 -3.08 -3.39 -1.98
C PRO A 17 -4.39 -2.59 -2.00
N ARG A 18 -5.08 -2.57 -0.86
CA ARG A 18 -6.30 -1.76 -0.66
C ARG A 18 -6.05 -0.61 0.30
N LEU A 19 -5.20 -0.82 1.32
CA LEU A 19 -4.91 0.16 2.36
C LEU A 19 -3.86 1.20 1.92
N LEU A 20 -2.78 0.75 1.28
CA LEU A 20 -1.66 1.62 0.89
C LEU A 20 -1.51 1.68 -0.63
N LEU A 21 -2.17 2.66 -1.24
CA LEU A 21 -2.26 2.83 -2.68
C LEU A 21 -1.07 3.62 -3.22
N THR A 22 -0.55 3.18 -4.37
CA THR A 22 0.46 3.93 -5.11
C THR A 22 -0.24 5.00 -5.96
N VAL A 23 0.16 6.25 -5.81
CA VAL A 23 -0.28 7.38 -6.63
C VAL A 23 0.85 7.81 -7.55
N SER A 24 0.71 7.53 -8.84
CA SER A 24 1.71 7.89 -9.85
C SER A 24 2.03 9.38 -9.82
N GLY A 25 3.31 9.72 -9.67
CA GLY A 25 3.78 11.11 -9.60
C GLY A 25 3.60 11.81 -8.25
N ALA A 26 2.89 11.20 -7.29
CA ALA A 26 2.67 11.79 -5.96
C ALA A 26 3.18 10.93 -4.79
N GLY A 27 3.37 9.61 -5.01
CA GLY A 27 3.90 8.70 -3.99
C GLY A 27 2.88 7.68 -3.52
N TYR A 28 2.56 7.68 -2.24
CA TYR A 28 1.64 6.71 -1.63
C TYR A 28 0.58 7.42 -0.81
N ARG A 29 -0.64 6.88 -0.82
CA ARG A 29 -1.72 7.35 0.04
C ARG A 29 -2.34 6.19 0.80
N PHE A 30 -2.85 6.48 2.00
CA PHE A 30 -3.75 5.57 2.68
C PHE A 30 -5.16 5.67 2.06
N SER A 31 -5.89 4.56 2.06
CA SER A 31 -7.33 4.56 1.81
C SER A 31 -8.06 5.12 3.04
N ASP A 32 -9.12 5.89 2.82
CA ASP A 32 -9.93 6.49 3.89
C ASP A 32 -11.09 5.58 4.37
N GLU A 33 -11.04 4.27 4.06
CA GLU A 33 -12.03 3.29 4.53
C GLU A 33 -11.87 2.98 6.03
#